data_AF-U9UK26-F1
#
_entry.id   AF-U9UK26-F1
#
_cell.length_a   1.000
_cell.length_b   1.000
_cell.length_c   1.000
_cell.angle_alpha   90.00
_cell.angle_beta   90.00
_cell.angle_gamma   90.00
#
_symmetry.space_group_name_H-M   'P 1'
#
loop_
_entity.id
_entity.type
_entity.pdbx_description
1 polymer ?
#
loop_
_entity_poly.entity_id
_entity_poly.type
_entity_poly.pdbx_seq_one_letter_code
_entity_poly.pdbx_strand_id
1 'polypeptide(L)'
;MKCTNCQIDKLSKEFPADIIGRKCSHIPSFCLKCLINYFDVQKADQTPQKCPECEVIISKQEVKDLNLAWEKALFRINLTKNKNNLNQNGEINTAKGNIYVILLNGTKLNFKLEDLNTVADLKEAIEKQTKVRFNKQKLSYKGVELQTFSDEGTKNKLSEYSIVPESHIQLMVLLYSISKELSINALTFDLFWGYPSTGRDFLDGTCMLYAGNQLYRTFDWSKKNFNDVPNVSHSGDIMDHVNKRGHHCITANLALMPSEITRLYFILSAYNSPNIGCFPNPSFKMYDPSDPDVQLCSYTIQSAADSQAVIMCVVERNEKDEKGNWNIFEIGRLSDGNAKYYQPIMETISNINEF
;
A
#
# COMPACT_ATOMS: atom_id res chain seq x y z
N MET A 1 5.74 -14.89 20.74
CA MET A 1 4.89 -14.89 21.95
C MET A 1 3.44 -14.96 21.51
N LYS A 2 2.62 -15.81 22.11
CA LYS A 2 1.21 -15.96 21.72
C LYS A 2 0.35 -14.92 22.43
N CYS A 3 -0.45 -14.16 21.70
CA CYS A 3 -1.35 -13.16 22.29
C CYS A 3 -2.58 -13.84 22.91
N THR A 4 -2.88 -13.56 24.17
CA THR A 4 -4.02 -14.16 24.89
C THR A 4 -5.38 -13.76 24.31
N ASN A 5 -5.49 -12.58 23.68
CA ASN A 5 -6.75 -12.12 23.11
C ASN A 5 -7.04 -12.69 21.72
N CYS A 6 -6.11 -12.52 20.77
CA CYS A 6 -6.33 -13.00 19.40
C CYS A 6 -5.85 -14.43 19.16
N GLN A 7 -5.13 -15.04 20.11
CA GLN A 7 -4.58 -16.39 20.02
C GLN A 7 -3.62 -16.61 18.84
N ILE A 8 -3.06 -15.53 18.28
CA ILE A 8 -2.08 -15.55 17.18
C ILE A 8 -0.66 -15.48 17.77
N ASP A 9 0.28 -16.24 17.19
CA ASP A 9 1.72 -16.10 17.47
C ASP A 9 2.27 -14.79 16.90
N LYS A 10 2.83 -13.98 17.78
CA LYS A 10 3.28 -12.61 17.52
C LYS A 10 4.77 -12.44 17.82
N LEU A 11 5.42 -11.52 17.13
CA LEU A 11 6.79 -11.11 17.48
C LEU A 11 6.79 -10.44 18.86
N SER A 12 7.90 -10.53 19.61
CA SER A 12 7.99 -9.88 20.92
C SER A 12 7.72 -8.37 20.85
N LYS A 13 8.18 -7.73 19.77
CA LYS A 13 7.94 -6.31 19.46
C LYS A 13 6.48 -5.94 19.15
N GLU A 14 5.57 -6.91 19.00
CA GLU A 14 4.12 -6.65 18.85
C GLU A 14 3.39 -6.51 20.21
N PHE A 15 4.11 -6.64 21.32
CA PHE A 15 3.59 -6.44 22.67
C PHE A 15 4.13 -5.12 23.25
N PRO A 16 3.45 -4.52 24.24
CA PRO A 16 4.03 -3.42 24.99
C PRO A 16 5.41 -3.80 25.54
N ALA A 17 6.38 -2.88 25.44
CA ALA A 17 7.77 -3.16 25.80
C ALA A 17 7.93 -3.50 27.29
N ASP A 18 7.11 -2.89 28.16
CA ASP A 18 7.16 -3.09 29.61
C ASP A 18 5.78 -3.47 30.18
N ILE A 19 4.87 -2.51 30.29
CA ILE A 19 3.58 -2.65 30.98
C ILE A 19 2.46 -1.94 30.20
N ILE A 20 1.22 -2.40 30.36
CA ILE A 20 0.05 -1.80 29.70
C ILE A 20 -0.28 -0.42 30.29
N GLY A 21 -0.17 -0.29 31.60
CA GLY A 21 -0.21 0.98 32.32
C GLY A 21 0.78 0.97 33.46
N ARG A 22 1.17 2.16 33.95
CA ARG A 22 2.20 2.34 34.98
C ARG A 22 1.88 1.68 36.31
N LYS A 23 0.60 1.36 36.54
CA LYS A 23 0.09 0.69 37.74
C LYS A 23 -0.17 -0.81 37.54
N CYS A 24 0.10 -1.35 36.35
CA CYS A 24 0.02 -2.78 36.09
C CYS A 24 1.22 -3.50 36.72
N SER A 25 0.97 -4.64 37.35
CA SER A 25 1.99 -5.51 37.97
C SER A 25 2.06 -6.88 37.29
N HIS A 26 1.81 -6.93 35.98
CA HIS A 26 1.84 -8.15 35.17
C HIS A 26 2.60 -7.90 33.86
N ILE A 27 3.13 -8.99 33.30
CA ILE A 27 3.74 -8.98 31.97
C ILE A 27 2.58 -8.95 30.94
N PRO A 28 2.60 -8.03 29.95
CA PRO A 28 1.56 -7.96 28.94
C PRO A 28 1.46 -9.25 28.13
N SER A 29 0.28 -9.86 28.15
CA SER A 29 -0.04 -11.04 27.35
C SER A 29 -0.91 -10.71 26.14
N PHE A 30 -1.38 -9.45 26.03
CA PHE A 30 -2.10 -8.91 24.88
C PHE A 30 -1.15 -8.15 23.95
N CYS A 31 -1.28 -8.36 22.63
CA CYS A 31 -0.54 -7.58 21.65
C CYS A 31 -1.10 -6.15 21.52
N LEU A 32 -0.27 -5.23 21.04
CA LEU A 32 -0.59 -3.81 20.88
C LEU A 32 -1.88 -3.58 20.07
N LYS A 33 -2.09 -4.35 18.98
CA LYS A 33 -3.33 -4.29 18.18
C LYS A 33 -4.58 -4.60 19.00
N CYS A 34 -4.51 -5.66 19.81
CA CYS A 34 -5.63 -6.07 20.65
C CYS A 34 -5.90 -5.06 21.75
N LEU A 35 -4.86 -4.45 22.31
CA LEU A 35 -5.01 -3.39 23.30
C LEU A 35 -5.66 -2.14 22.70
N ILE A 36 -5.26 -1.74 21.50
CA ILE A 36 -5.85 -0.58 20.82
C ILE A 36 -7.31 -0.82 20.45
N ASN A 37 -7.65 -2.00 19.95
CA ASN A 37 -9.03 -2.35 19.67
C ASN A 37 -9.90 -2.46 20.92
N TYR A 38 -9.28 -2.77 22.06
CA TYR A 38 -9.95 -2.86 23.35
C TYR A 38 -10.18 -1.46 23.97
N PHE A 39 -9.24 -0.52 23.80
CA PHE A 39 -9.36 0.83 24.32
C PHE A 39 -10.06 1.78 23.33
N ASP A 40 -11.24 2.26 23.70
CA ASP A 40 -11.96 3.25 22.91
C ASP A 40 -11.46 4.67 23.23
N VAL A 41 -10.61 5.22 22.38
CA VAL A 41 -10.00 6.55 22.54
C VAL A 41 -11.07 7.65 22.54
N GLN A 42 -12.23 7.44 21.91
CA GLN A 42 -13.31 8.43 21.83
C GLN A 42 -14.25 8.39 23.04
N LYS A 43 -14.30 7.29 23.80
CA LYS A 43 -15.10 7.16 25.04
C LYS A 43 -14.32 7.36 26.34
N ALA A 44 -13.03 7.62 26.25
CA ALA A 44 -12.15 7.84 27.40
C ALA A 44 -12.59 9.00 28.31
N ASP A 45 -13.38 9.95 27.81
CA ASP A 45 -13.89 11.09 28.60
C ASP A 45 -15.20 10.77 29.36
N GLN A 46 -15.84 9.62 29.09
CA GLN A 46 -17.13 9.23 29.69
C GLN A 46 -17.04 7.98 30.58
N THR A 47 -16.07 7.09 30.33
CA THR A 47 -15.88 5.86 31.11
C THR A 47 -14.39 5.58 31.40
N PRO A 48 -14.00 5.28 32.65
CA PRO A 48 -12.63 4.91 32.98
C PRO A 48 -12.27 3.58 32.31
N GLN A 49 -11.27 3.61 31.43
CA GLN A 49 -10.76 2.44 30.72
C GLN A 49 -9.93 1.59 31.70
N LYS A 50 -10.16 0.28 31.71
CA LYS A 50 -9.47 -0.67 32.62
C LYS A 50 -8.60 -1.64 31.83
N CYS A 51 -7.42 -1.97 32.36
CA CYS A 51 -6.54 -2.97 31.77
C CYS A 51 -7.30 -4.31 31.59
N PRO A 52 -7.24 -4.95 30.41
CA PRO A 52 -7.95 -6.21 30.18
C PRO A 52 -7.39 -7.41 30.96
N GLU A 53 -6.21 -7.26 31.56
CA GLU A 53 -5.49 -8.35 32.25
C GLU A 53 -5.54 -8.23 33.78
N CYS A 54 -5.65 -7.00 34.33
CA CYS A 54 -5.62 -6.78 35.79
C CYS A 54 -6.61 -5.71 36.28
N GLU A 55 -7.50 -5.23 35.41
CA GLU A 55 -8.57 -4.25 35.70
C GLU A 55 -8.14 -2.88 36.25
N VAL A 56 -6.84 -2.61 36.34
CA VAL A 56 -6.30 -1.31 36.77
C VAL A 56 -6.71 -0.22 35.79
N ILE A 57 -7.12 0.94 36.30
CA ILE A 57 -7.52 2.08 35.47
C ILE A 57 -6.32 2.60 34.68
N ILE A 58 -6.48 2.67 33.36
CA ILE A 58 -5.51 3.18 32.40
C ILE A 58 -5.88 4.63 32.05
N SER A 59 -4.92 5.54 32.17
CA SER A 59 -5.11 6.95 31.85
C SER A 59 -5.19 7.18 30.33
N LYS A 60 -5.81 8.31 29.94
CA LYS A 60 -5.88 8.74 28.53
C LYS A 60 -4.51 8.88 27.87
N GLN A 61 -3.50 9.31 28.64
CA GLN A 61 -2.14 9.43 28.13
C GLN A 61 -1.52 8.05 27.86
N GLU A 62 -1.72 7.08 28.74
CA GLU A 62 -1.21 5.72 28.54
C GLU A 62 -1.87 5.03 27.33
N VAL A 63 -3.17 5.24 27.11
CA VAL A 63 -3.84 4.77 25.89
C VAL A 63 -3.25 5.43 24.64
N LYS A 64 -2.95 6.74 24.69
CA LYS A 64 -2.28 7.43 23.58
C LYS A 64 -0.87 6.90 23.33
N ASP A 65 -0.12 6.62 24.38
CA ASP A 65 1.24 6.08 24.28
C ASP A 65 1.24 4.68 23.65
N LEU A 66 0.26 3.82 23.99
CA LEU A 66 0.06 2.52 23.35
C LEU A 66 -0.29 2.64 21.85
N ASN A 67 -1.16 3.59 21.50
CA ASN A 67 -1.46 3.91 20.10
C ASN A 67 -0.21 4.38 19.36
N LEU A 68 0.57 5.27 19.97
CA LEU A 68 1.83 5.76 19.39
C LEU A 68 2.86 4.63 19.21
N ALA A 69 2.95 3.72 20.18
CA ALA A 69 3.83 2.56 20.10
C ALA A 69 3.43 1.60 18.97
N TRP A 70 2.13 1.44 18.73
CA TRP A 70 1.62 0.65 17.60
C TRP A 70 1.88 1.30 16.25
N GLU A 71 1.69 2.62 16.12
CA GLU A 71 1.98 3.32 14.87
C GLU A 71 3.48 3.32 14.55
N LYS A 72 4.34 3.45 15.57
CA LYS A 72 5.80 3.42 15.42
C LYS A 72 6.40 2.03 15.20
N ALA A 73 5.60 0.97 15.24
CA ALA A 73 6.14 -0.36 15.30
C ALA A 73 6.63 -0.87 13.92
N LEU A 74 7.96 -0.94 13.76
CA LEU A 74 8.69 -1.35 12.55
C LEU A 74 8.47 -2.83 12.12
N PHE A 75 7.57 -3.59 12.76
CA PHE A 75 7.24 -4.95 12.35
C PHE A 75 6.22 -5.05 11.22
N ARG A 76 5.82 -3.92 10.62
CA ARG A 76 5.06 -3.90 9.35
C ARG A 76 5.87 -4.42 8.16
N ILE A 77 7.15 -4.74 8.35
CA ILE A 77 7.98 -5.46 7.38
C ILE A 77 8.69 -6.60 8.12
N ASN A 78 8.43 -7.85 7.70
CA ASN A 78 9.37 -8.95 7.89
C ASN A 78 9.11 -10.06 6.87
N LEU A 79 9.97 -10.09 5.85
CA LEU A 79 10.23 -11.21 4.95
C LEU A 79 10.85 -12.36 5.75
N THR A 80 10.15 -13.48 5.89
CA THR A 80 10.81 -14.77 6.13
C THR A 80 11.11 -15.43 4.80
N LYS A 81 12.39 -15.35 4.38
CA LYS A 81 12.95 -16.22 3.35
C LYS A 81 12.85 -17.67 3.84
N ASN A 82 11.80 -18.39 3.45
CA ASN A 82 11.80 -19.85 3.56
C ASN A 82 12.21 -20.45 2.23
N LYS A 83 13.40 -21.09 2.25
CA LYS A 83 13.82 -22.05 1.25
C LYS A 83 12.79 -23.19 1.25
N ASN A 84 12.07 -23.34 0.15
CA ASN A 84 11.22 -24.49 -0.08
C ASN A 84 12.09 -25.75 -0.20
N ASN A 85 11.93 -26.70 0.72
CA ASN A 85 12.20 -28.10 0.44
C ASN A 85 10.89 -28.71 -0.09
N LEU A 86 10.88 -28.98 -1.39
CA LEU A 86 9.85 -29.80 -2.03
C LEU A 86 10.05 -31.25 -1.60
N ASN A 87 9.19 -31.76 -0.72
CA ASN A 87 8.93 -33.18 -0.66
C ASN A 87 7.65 -33.44 -1.47
N GLN A 88 7.84 -34.01 -2.66
CA GLN A 88 6.78 -34.70 -3.37
C GLN A 88 6.50 -36.01 -2.62
N ASN A 89 5.27 -36.19 -2.15
CA ASN A 89 4.62 -37.49 -2.11
C ASN A 89 3.12 -37.24 -2.21
N GLY A 90 2.50 -37.92 -3.18
CA GLY A 90 1.09 -37.81 -3.47
C GLY A 90 0.26 -38.51 -2.41
N GLU A 91 -0.60 -37.73 -1.75
CA GLU A 91 -1.86 -38.19 -1.17
C GLU A 91 -2.87 -37.04 -1.37
N ILE A 92 -4.05 -37.38 -1.89
CA ILE A 92 -5.19 -36.45 -2.01
C ILE A 92 -5.76 -36.27 -0.58
N ASN A 93 -5.03 -35.55 0.25
CA ASN A 93 -5.56 -34.99 1.48
C ASN A 93 -6.09 -33.60 1.12
N THR A 94 -7.35 -33.33 1.47
CA THR A 94 -7.93 -31.98 1.41
C THR A 94 -6.97 -31.05 2.13
N ALA A 95 -6.25 -30.23 1.37
CA ALA A 95 -5.13 -29.47 1.89
C ALA A 95 -5.67 -28.42 2.87
N LYS A 96 -5.53 -28.69 4.17
CA LYS A 96 -5.91 -27.80 5.26
C LYS A 96 -4.74 -26.93 5.63
N GLY A 97 -4.99 -25.66 5.91
CA GLY A 97 -3.96 -24.72 6.32
C GLY A 97 -4.22 -23.31 5.86
N ASN A 98 -3.33 -22.40 6.23
CA ASN A 98 -3.50 -20.99 5.90
C ASN A 98 -2.96 -20.68 4.51
N ILE A 99 -3.61 -19.77 3.79
CA ILE A 99 -3.02 -19.03 2.69
C ILE A 99 -3.02 -17.55 3.04
N TYR A 100 -2.11 -16.82 2.40
CA TYR A 100 -1.92 -15.41 2.70
C TYR A 100 -2.11 -14.57 1.46
N VAL A 101 -2.86 -13.48 1.61
CA VAL A 101 -3.01 -12.47 0.56
C VAL A 101 -2.26 -11.23 0.98
N ILE A 102 -1.28 -10.80 0.18
CA ILE A 102 -0.41 -9.66 0.44
C ILE A 102 -0.84 -8.50 -0.46
N LEU A 103 -1.22 -7.36 0.12
CA LEU A 103 -1.45 -6.11 -0.61
C LEU A 103 -0.11 -5.45 -0.97
N LEU A 104 -0.09 -4.58 -1.96
CA LEU A 104 1.12 -3.87 -2.39
C LEU A 104 1.74 -2.98 -1.28
N ASN A 105 0.94 -2.52 -0.31
CA ASN A 105 1.42 -1.83 0.88
C ASN A 105 2.09 -2.76 1.93
N GLY A 106 2.14 -4.07 1.67
CA GLY A 106 2.68 -5.10 2.57
C GLY A 106 1.68 -5.69 3.56
N THR A 107 0.42 -5.23 3.56
CA THR A 107 -0.62 -5.79 4.44
C THR A 107 -0.87 -7.25 4.11
N LYS A 108 -0.76 -8.12 5.13
CA LYS A 108 -0.99 -9.57 5.01
C LYS A 108 -2.35 -9.94 5.57
N LEU A 109 -3.23 -10.46 4.72
CA LEU A 109 -4.51 -11.08 5.09
C LEU A 109 -4.30 -12.59 5.21
N ASN A 110 -5.04 -13.22 6.12
CA ASN A 110 -4.94 -14.65 6.39
C ASN A 110 -6.29 -15.31 6.14
N PHE A 111 -6.30 -16.38 5.33
CA PHE A 111 -7.48 -17.16 5.02
C PHE A 111 -7.19 -18.65 5.18
N LYS A 112 -8.21 -19.42 5.57
CA LYS A 112 -8.12 -20.86 5.62
C LYS A 112 -8.38 -21.44 4.23
N LEU A 113 -7.46 -22.26 3.74
CA LEU A 113 -7.58 -22.89 2.42
C LEU A 113 -8.78 -23.84 2.36
N GLU A 114 -9.11 -24.51 3.46
CA GLU A 114 -10.28 -25.39 3.53
C GLU A 114 -11.63 -24.68 3.35
N ASP A 115 -11.67 -23.36 3.58
CA ASP A 115 -12.88 -22.53 3.41
C ASP A 115 -12.98 -21.96 1.98
N LEU A 116 -11.99 -22.23 1.11
CA LEU A 116 -11.83 -21.60 -0.19
C LEU A 116 -11.59 -22.64 -1.29
N ASN A 117 -12.56 -22.82 -2.19
CA ASN A 117 -12.43 -23.78 -3.30
C ASN A 117 -11.98 -23.09 -4.59
N THR A 118 -12.49 -21.89 -4.86
CA THR A 118 -12.31 -21.16 -6.12
C THR A 118 -11.68 -19.79 -5.92
N VAL A 119 -11.16 -19.22 -7.02
CA VAL A 119 -10.69 -17.82 -7.05
C VAL A 119 -11.81 -16.85 -6.66
N ALA A 120 -13.06 -17.16 -7.03
CA ALA A 120 -14.23 -16.37 -6.65
C ALA A 120 -14.45 -16.37 -5.14
N ASP A 121 -14.34 -17.53 -4.47
CA ASP A 121 -14.53 -17.63 -3.02
C ASP A 121 -13.48 -16.79 -2.27
N LEU A 122 -12.22 -16.83 -2.75
CA LEU A 122 -11.15 -16.00 -2.20
C LEU A 122 -11.45 -14.51 -2.37
N LYS A 123 -11.90 -14.08 -3.55
CA LYS A 123 -12.27 -12.68 -3.79
C LYS A 123 -13.44 -12.22 -2.91
N GLU A 124 -14.45 -13.05 -2.72
CA GLU A 124 -15.57 -12.77 -1.80
C GLU A 124 -15.10 -12.67 -0.35
N ALA A 125 -14.18 -13.54 0.09
CA ALA A 125 -13.60 -13.51 1.43
C ALA A 125 -12.79 -12.22 1.66
N ILE A 126 -11.99 -11.82 0.67
CA ILE A 126 -11.24 -10.54 0.70
C ILE A 126 -12.21 -9.36 0.78
N GLU A 127 -13.28 -9.34 0.00
CA GLU A 127 -14.25 -8.24 0.03
C GLU A 127 -14.93 -8.14 1.39
N LYS A 128 -15.33 -9.27 1.98
CA LYS A 128 -15.92 -9.30 3.34
C LYS A 128 -14.98 -8.68 4.37
N GLN A 129 -13.69 -9.00 4.30
CA GLN A 129 -12.68 -8.55 5.26
C GLN A 129 -12.17 -7.11 5.02
N THR A 130 -12.05 -6.68 3.77
CA THR A 130 -11.37 -5.41 3.40
C THR A 130 -12.29 -4.34 2.83
N LYS A 131 -13.51 -4.72 2.41
CA LYS A 131 -14.44 -3.90 1.62
C LYS A 131 -13.97 -3.53 0.22
N VAL A 132 -12.84 -4.08 -0.25
CA VAL A 132 -12.43 -3.97 -1.66
C VAL A 132 -13.38 -4.80 -2.50
N ARG A 133 -14.14 -4.16 -3.39
CA ARG A 133 -15.15 -4.82 -4.23
C ARG A 133 -14.55 -5.93 -5.09
N PHE A 134 -15.28 -7.03 -5.26
CA PHE A 134 -14.89 -8.20 -6.06
C PHE A 134 -14.26 -7.86 -7.41
N ASN A 135 -14.88 -6.94 -8.16
CA ASN A 135 -14.44 -6.53 -9.51
C ASN A 135 -13.22 -5.59 -9.50
N LYS A 136 -12.83 -5.06 -8.34
CA LYS A 136 -11.62 -4.25 -8.15
C LYS A 136 -10.43 -5.07 -7.64
N GLN A 137 -10.58 -6.39 -7.49
CA GLN A 137 -9.52 -7.27 -7.00
C GLN A 137 -8.83 -7.98 -8.17
N LYS A 138 -7.56 -7.67 -8.38
CA LYS A 138 -6.66 -8.44 -9.26
C LYS A 138 -5.71 -9.25 -8.39
N LEU A 139 -5.77 -10.58 -8.52
CA LEU A 139 -4.95 -11.51 -7.74
C LEU A 139 -3.86 -12.10 -8.62
N SER A 140 -2.64 -12.22 -8.10
CA SER A 140 -1.51 -12.84 -8.78
C SER A 140 -0.82 -13.83 -7.86
N TYR A 141 -0.35 -14.95 -8.41
CA TYR A 141 0.45 -15.93 -7.69
C TYR A 141 1.59 -16.40 -8.58
N LYS A 142 2.84 -16.28 -8.10
CA LYS A 142 4.05 -16.62 -8.88
C LYS A 142 4.10 -15.93 -10.25
N GLY A 143 3.69 -14.66 -10.30
CA GLY A 143 3.61 -13.86 -11.53
C GLY A 143 2.45 -14.21 -12.46
N VAL A 144 1.59 -15.18 -12.11
CA VAL A 144 0.42 -15.55 -12.90
C VAL A 144 -0.84 -14.97 -12.28
N GLU A 145 -1.58 -14.20 -13.07
CA GLU A 145 -2.88 -13.64 -12.67
C GLU A 145 -3.92 -14.75 -12.51
N LEU A 146 -4.62 -14.74 -11.36
CA LEU A 146 -5.70 -15.68 -11.06
C LEU A 146 -6.99 -15.23 -11.74
N GLN A 147 -7.39 -15.95 -12.79
CA GLN A 147 -8.66 -15.71 -13.48
C GLN A 147 -9.83 -16.26 -12.66
N THR A 148 -10.90 -15.49 -12.51
CA THR A 148 -12.09 -15.92 -11.77
C THR A 148 -12.82 -17.06 -12.50
N PHE A 149 -12.91 -16.96 -13.83
CA PHE A 149 -13.60 -17.91 -14.69
C PHE A 149 -12.65 -18.44 -15.77
N SER A 150 -12.87 -19.67 -16.22
CA SER A 150 -12.26 -20.23 -17.43
C SER A 150 -12.91 -19.65 -18.69
N ASP A 151 -12.34 -19.96 -19.85
CA ASP A 151 -12.92 -19.60 -21.16
C ASP A 151 -14.32 -20.23 -21.36
N GLU A 152 -14.62 -21.31 -20.66
CA GLU A 152 -15.91 -22.02 -20.68
C GLU A 152 -16.90 -21.48 -19.64
N GLY A 153 -16.52 -20.44 -18.87
CA GLY A 153 -17.36 -19.80 -17.86
C GLY A 153 -17.43 -20.53 -16.52
N THR A 154 -16.64 -21.58 -16.32
CA THR A 154 -16.56 -22.30 -15.03
C THR A 154 -15.65 -21.56 -14.05
N LYS A 155 -15.97 -21.57 -12.75
CA LYS A 155 -15.12 -20.93 -11.73
C LYS A 155 -13.80 -21.69 -11.59
N ASN A 156 -12.67 -21.00 -11.78
CA ASN A 156 -11.36 -21.64 -11.63
C ASN A 156 -11.07 -21.94 -10.16
N LYS A 157 -10.45 -23.10 -9.92
CA LYS A 157 -10.08 -23.55 -8.58
C LYS A 157 -8.74 -22.97 -8.16
N LEU A 158 -8.55 -22.74 -6.85
CA LEU A 158 -7.24 -22.33 -6.33
C LEU A 158 -6.16 -23.40 -6.60
N SER A 159 -6.55 -24.68 -6.52
CA SER A 159 -5.64 -25.81 -6.76
C SER A 159 -5.10 -25.87 -8.20
N GLU A 160 -5.83 -25.36 -9.19
CA GLU A 160 -5.37 -25.29 -10.59
C GLU A 160 -4.15 -24.38 -10.75
N TYR A 161 -3.99 -23.38 -9.85
CA TYR A 161 -2.83 -22.50 -9.80
C TYR A 161 -1.72 -23.03 -8.87
N SER A 162 -1.80 -24.29 -8.42
CA SER A 162 -0.88 -24.87 -7.44
C SER A 162 -0.80 -24.07 -6.13
N ILE A 163 -1.94 -23.49 -5.71
CA ILE A 163 -2.07 -22.84 -4.42
C ILE A 163 -2.26 -23.91 -3.36
N VAL A 164 -1.35 -23.93 -2.39
CA VAL A 164 -1.26 -24.88 -1.28
C VAL A 164 -1.14 -24.12 0.04
N PRO A 165 -1.24 -24.77 1.22
CA PRO A 165 -0.96 -24.10 2.48
C PRO A 165 0.37 -23.35 2.47
N GLU A 166 0.41 -22.22 3.17
CA GLU A 166 1.49 -21.23 3.22
C GLU A 166 1.78 -20.50 1.89
N SER A 167 0.91 -20.63 0.87
CA SER A 167 1.02 -19.81 -0.35
C SER A 167 0.80 -18.33 -0.07
N HIS A 168 1.53 -17.48 -0.79
CA HIS A 168 1.43 -16.03 -0.71
C HIS A 168 0.94 -15.50 -2.06
N ILE A 169 -0.27 -14.94 -2.08
CA ILE A 169 -0.96 -14.43 -3.25
C ILE A 169 -0.93 -12.91 -3.17
N GLN A 170 -0.54 -12.23 -4.24
CA GLN A 170 -0.53 -10.77 -4.30
C GLN A 170 -1.94 -10.26 -4.64
N LEU A 171 -2.43 -9.27 -3.90
CA LEU A 171 -3.64 -8.51 -4.21
C LEU A 171 -3.27 -7.11 -4.69
N MET A 172 -3.63 -6.83 -5.93
CA MET A 172 -3.61 -5.50 -6.51
C MET A 172 -5.03 -4.93 -6.50
N VAL A 173 -5.20 -3.77 -5.87
CA VAL A 173 -6.49 -3.07 -5.83
C VAL A 173 -6.57 -2.15 -7.03
N LEU A 174 -7.46 -2.49 -7.95
CA LEU A 174 -7.73 -1.73 -9.15
C LEU A 174 -8.61 -0.53 -8.78
N LEU A 175 -8.01 0.67 -8.78
CA LEU A 175 -8.74 1.90 -8.47
C LEU A 175 -9.70 2.24 -9.60
N TYR A 176 -9.22 2.07 -10.84
CA TYR A 176 -9.93 2.33 -12.06
C TYR A 176 -9.74 1.17 -13.04
N SER A 177 -10.83 0.46 -13.37
CA SER A 177 -10.85 -0.61 -14.37
C SER A 177 -11.42 -0.06 -15.67
N ILE A 178 -10.60 -0.02 -16.72
CA ILE A 178 -11.03 0.48 -18.02
C ILE A 178 -11.96 -0.56 -18.67
N SER A 179 -13.24 -0.24 -18.85
CA SER A 179 -14.02 -0.88 -19.91
C SER A 179 -13.48 -0.39 -21.26
N LYS A 180 -13.58 -1.22 -22.31
CA LYS A 180 -13.03 -1.01 -23.68
C LYS A 180 -13.30 0.37 -24.34
N GLU A 181 -14.11 1.23 -23.73
CA GLU A 181 -14.57 2.55 -24.20
C GLU A 181 -13.93 3.73 -23.44
N LEU A 182 -13.16 3.50 -22.37
CA LEU A 182 -12.62 4.52 -21.44
C LEU A 182 -11.10 4.39 -21.25
N SER A 183 -10.35 4.15 -22.33
CA SER A 183 -8.89 4.05 -22.24
C SER A 183 -8.28 5.38 -21.77
N ILE A 184 -7.58 5.37 -20.63
CA ILE A 184 -6.85 6.55 -20.14
C ILE A 184 -5.71 6.80 -21.12
N ASN A 185 -5.82 7.87 -21.89
CA ASN A 185 -4.86 8.23 -22.93
C ASN A 185 -3.85 9.24 -22.41
N ALA A 186 -4.24 10.00 -21.39
CA ALA A 186 -3.37 10.95 -20.73
C ALA A 186 -3.66 10.99 -19.23
N LEU A 187 -2.67 11.43 -18.48
CA LEU A 187 -2.71 11.52 -17.03
C LEU A 187 -2.12 12.85 -16.60
N THR A 188 -2.79 13.52 -15.68
CA THR A 188 -2.23 14.64 -14.91
C THR A 188 -2.23 14.27 -13.43
N PHE A 189 -1.07 14.38 -12.79
CA PHE A 189 -0.89 14.33 -11.35
C PHE A 189 -0.63 15.76 -10.85
N ASP A 190 -1.55 16.25 -10.03
CA ASP A 190 -1.63 17.64 -9.61
C ASP A 190 -1.56 17.73 -8.09
N LEU A 191 -0.43 18.15 -7.53
CA LEU A 191 -0.10 18.09 -6.10
C LEU A 191 0.01 19.49 -5.49
N PHE A 192 -0.65 19.71 -4.36
CA PHE A 192 -0.59 20.96 -3.60
C PHE A 192 -0.18 20.72 -2.15
N TRP A 193 0.55 21.67 -1.58
CA TRP A 193 0.89 21.68 -0.16
C TRP A 193 0.96 23.10 0.40
N GLY A 194 0.78 23.24 1.72
CA GLY A 194 1.14 24.46 2.44
C GLY A 194 2.57 24.38 2.98
N TYR A 195 3.18 25.53 3.29
CA TYR A 195 4.51 25.54 3.87
C TYR A 195 4.52 24.98 5.29
N PRO A 196 5.61 24.32 5.73
CA PRO A 196 5.73 23.86 7.10
C PRO A 196 5.60 24.99 8.12
N SER A 197 5.36 24.62 9.38
CA SER A 197 5.22 25.57 10.49
C SER A 197 6.44 26.49 10.65
N THR A 198 7.63 26.01 10.27
CA THR A 198 8.87 26.78 10.24
C THR A 198 9.44 26.84 8.82
N GLY A 199 9.40 28.04 8.22
CA GLY A 199 10.07 28.33 6.95
C GLY A 199 9.29 27.89 5.70
N ARG A 200 10.04 27.56 4.65
CA ARG A 200 9.54 27.02 3.38
C ARG A 200 10.23 25.70 3.12
N ASP A 201 9.50 24.75 2.55
CA ASP A 201 10.06 23.49 2.10
C ASP A 201 9.16 22.88 1.01
N PHE A 202 9.63 21.78 0.43
CA PHE A 202 9.05 21.16 -0.75
C PHE A 202 8.50 19.77 -0.42
N LEU A 203 7.26 19.55 -0.86
CA LEU A 203 6.65 18.23 -0.91
C LEU A 203 6.66 17.81 -2.37
N ASP A 204 7.54 16.88 -2.71
CA ASP A 204 7.81 16.51 -4.09
C ASP A 204 6.87 15.42 -4.56
N GLY A 205 6.10 15.72 -5.60
CA GLY A 205 5.60 14.73 -6.54
C GLY A 205 6.74 14.24 -7.42
N THR A 206 6.88 12.92 -7.60
CA THR A 206 7.88 12.32 -8.48
C THR A 206 7.23 11.23 -9.32
N CYS A 207 7.57 11.16 -10.61
CA CYS A 207 7.17 10.06 -11.48
C CYS A 207 8.40 9.26 -11.92
N MET A 208 8.43 7.96 -11.63
CA MET A 208 9.49 7.06 -12.08
C MET A 208 8.97 6.11 -13.15
N LEU A 209 9.56 6.18 -14.34
CA LEU A 209 9.25 5.28 -15.46
C LEU A 209 10.12 4.02 -15.36
N TYR A 210 9.51 2.86 -15.57
CA TYR A 210 10.19 1.57 -15.58
C TYR A 210 9.96 0.83 -16.89
N ALA A 211 11.03 0.17 -17.35
CA ALA A 211 11.00 -0.83 -18.41
C ALA A 211 11.16 -2.21 -17.77
N GLY A 212 10.04 -2.90 -17.57
CA GLY A 212 9.99 -4.09 -16.71
C GLY A 212 10.40 -3.73 -15.27
N ASN A 213 11.51 -4.32 -14.81
CA ASN A 213 12.06 -4.08 -13.46
C ASN A 213 13.17 -3.01 -13.42
N GLN A 214 13.56 -2.46 -14.57
CA GLN A 214 14.63 -1.48 -14.64
C GLN A 214 14.09 -0.05 -14.65
N LEU A 215 14.61 0.81 -13.77
CA LEU A 215 14.33 2.25 -13.81
C LEU A 215 14.84 2.84 -15.13
N TYR A 216 13.96 3.51 -15.86
CA TYR A 216 14.26 4.15 -17.14
C TYR A 216 14.54 5.65 -16.96
N ARG A 217 13.59 6.40 -16.37
CA ARG A 217 13.70 7.84 -16.12
C ARG A 217 13.02 8.21 -14.81
N THR A 218 13.49 9.30 -14.20
CA THR A 218 12.88 9.93 -13.02
C THR A 218 12.54 11.36 -13.39
N PHE A 219 11.26 11.69 -13.29
CA PHE A 219 10.71 13.03 -13.45
C PHE A 219 10.46 13.61 -12.07
N ASP A 220 11.21 14.66 -11.73
CA ASP A 220 11.18 15.34 -10.44
C ASP A 220 11.32 16.86 -10.64
N TRP A 221 11.45 17.61 -9.53
CA TRP A 221 11.57 19.06 -9.53
C TRP A 221 12.69 19.60 -10.45
N SER A 222 13.76 18.81 -10.63
CA SER A 222 14.96 19.17 -11.41
C SER A 222 14.97 18.53 -12.80
N LYS A 223 14.50 17.29 -12.92
CA LYS A 223 14.48 16.48 -14.14
C LYS A 223 13.11 16.57 -14.79
N LYS A 224 12.83 17.73 -15.37
CA LYS A 224 11.48 18.09 -15.80
C LYS A 224 11.01 17.40 -17.07
N ASN A 225 11.91 17.24 -18.04
CA ASN A 225 11.60 16.73 -19.37
C ASN A 225 12.80 15.92 -19.90
N PHE A 226 12.54 14.98 -20.80
CA PHE A 226 13.57 14.22 -21.49
C PHE A 226 13.24 14.08 -22.99
N ASN A 227 14.26 14.12 -23.85
CA ASN A 227 14.06 14.06 -25.30
C ASN A 227 13.62 12.67 -25.79
N ASP A 228 14.03 11.60 -25.11
CA ASP A 228 13.65 10.22 -25.40
C ASP A 228 12.25 9.85 -24.92
N VAL A 229 11.70 10.63 -23.98
CA VAL A 229 10.31 10.50 -23.52
C VAL A 229 9.66 11.89 -23.46
N PRO A 230 9.40 12.52 -24.62
CA PRO A 230 8.85 13.89 -24.67
C PRO A 230 7.41 13.98 -24.17
N ASN A 231 6.78 12.83 -23.96
CA ASN A 231 5.37 12.66 -23.63
C ASN A 231 5.10 12.70 -22.13
N VAL A 232 6.13 12.92 -21.31
CA VAL A 232 6.01 13.16 -19.87
C VAL A 232 6.70 14.48 -19.55
N SER A 233 6.07 15.28 -18.69
CA SER A 233 6.66 16.54 -18.22
C SER A 233 6.35 16.77 -16.75
N HIS A 234 7.24 17.49 -16.08
CA HIS A 234 7.06 17.93 -14.70
C HIS A 234 7.29 19.44 -14.61
N SER A 235 6.43 20.15 -13.89
CA SER A 235 6.51 21.62 -13.73
C SER A 235 7.79 22.15 -13.06
N GLY A 236 8.47 21.33 -12.26
CA GLY A 236 9.28 21.79 -11.13
C GLY A 236 8.46 22.43 -10.02
N ASP A 237 9.16 23.06 -9.08
CA ASP A 237 8.55 23.76 -7.96
C ASP A 237 7.78 25.01 -8.41
N ILE A 238 6.47 25.03 -8.15
CA ILE A 238 5.65 26.24 -8.28
C ILE A 238 5.33 26.72 -6.86
N MET A 239 5.93 27.85 -6.48
CA MET A 239 5.87 28.36 -5.11
C MET A 239 5.11 29.69 -5.03
N ASP A 240 4.00 29.68 -4.30
CA ASP A 240 3.21 30.87 -3.96
C ASP A 240 3.62 31.36 -2.56
N HIS A 241 4.58 32.29 -2.52
CA HIS A 241 5.10 32.84 -1.27
C HIS A 241 4.09 33.72 -0.52
N VAL A 242 3.12 34.31 -1.21
CA VAL A 242 2.09 35.18 -0.61
C VAL A 242 1.13 34.33 0.23
N ASN A 243 0.63 33.25 -0.37
CA ASN A 243 -0.31 32.36 0.32
C ASN A 243 0.38 31.17 1.03
N LYS A 244 1.72 31.11 0.98
CA LYS A 244 2.55 30.04 1.56
C LYS A 244 2.13 28.65 1.07
N ARG A 245 1.97 28.50 -0.25
CA ARG A 245 1.61 27.25 -0.91
C ARG A 245 2.68 26.82 -1.90
N GLY A 246 2.82 25.52 -2.08
CA GLY A 246 3.59 24.91 -3.14
C GLY A 246 2.72 24.01 -3.99
N HIS A 247 3.17 23.78 -5.22
CA HIS A 247 2.43 23.06 -6.23
C HIS A 247 3.38 22.36 -7.20
N HIS A 248 3.10 21.10 -7.52
CA HIS A 248 3.73 20.31 -8.59
C HIS A 248 2.66 19.80 -9.53
N CYS A 249 2.95 19.81 -10.83
CA CYS A 249 2.13 19.16 -11.83
C CYS A 249 3.02 18.27 -12.70
N ILE A 250 2.60 17.01 -12.86
CA ILE A 250 3.21 16.02 -13.74
C ILE A 250 2.16 15.60 -14.76
N THR A 251 2.51 15.67 -16.05
CA THR A 251 1.64 15.21 -17.13
C THR A 251 2.29 14.07 -17.89
N ALA A 252 1.49 13.10 -18.33
CA ALA A 252 1.94 11.98 -19.13
C ALA A 252 0.90 11.65 -20.22
N ASN A 253 1.31 11.64 -21.48
CA ASN A 253 0.51 11.11 -22.58
C ASN A 253 0.81 9.62 -22.74
N LEU A 254 -0.07 8.79 -22.17
CA LEU A 254 0.05 7.34 -22.11
C LEU A 254 -0.12 6.67 -23.48
N ALA A 255 -0.94 7.26 -24.36
CA ALA A 255 -1.16 6.76 -25.71
C ALA A 255 0.09 6.84 -26.60
N LEU A 256 0.96 7.82 -26.33
CA LEU A 256 2.22 8.00 -27.05
C LEU A 256 3.43 7.45 -26.27
N MET A 257 3.20 6.73 -25.17
CA MET A 257 4.32 6.26 -24.34
C MET A 257 5.13 5.17 -25.06
N PRO A 258 6.48 5.24 -25.08
CA PRO A 258 7.32 4.23 -25.73
C PRO A 258 6.98 2.81 -25.26
N SER A 259 7.06 1.85 -26.17
CA SER A 259 6.64 0.46 -25.92
C SER A 259 7.45 -0.22 -24.83
N GLU A 260 8.72 0.15 -24.65
CA GLU A 260 9.58 -0.37 -23.59
C GLU A 260 9.13 0.08 -22.19
N ILE A 261 8.36 1.16 -22.06
CA ILE A 261 7.85 1.63 -20.79
C ILE A 261 6.60 0.85 -20.44
N THR A 262 6.69 0.10 -19.34
CA THR A 262 5.62 -0.77 -18.85
C THR A 262 4.95 -0.22 -17.61
N ARG A 263 5.64 0.62 -16.82
CA ARG A 263 5.14 1.13 -15.53
C ARG A 263 5.54 2.58 -15.25
N LEU A 264 4.63 3.31 -14.63
CA LEU A 264 4.86 4.64 -14.07
C LEU A 264 4.50 4.62 -12.59
N TYR A 265 5.47 4.81 -11.71
CA TYR A 265 5.23 4.94 -10.27
C TYR A 265 5.09 6.42 -9.91
N PHE A 266 4.04 6.77 -9.17
CA PHE A 266 3.85 8.11 -8.62
C PHE A 266 4.16 8.09 -7.14
N ILE A 267 5.10 8.95 -6.74
CA ILE A 267 5.68 9.02 -5.41
C ILE A 267 5.44 10.41 -4.85
N LEU A 268 5.14 10.45 -3.55
CA LEU A 268 5.14 11.67 -2.76
C LEU A 268 6.28 11.58 -1.75
N SER A 269 7.12 12.61 -1.65
CA SER A 269 8.25 12.61 -0.71
C SER A 269 8.59 13.99 -0.19
N ALA A 270 9.00 14.09 1.08
CA ALA A 270 9.53 15.33 1.63
C ALA A 270 10.91 15.67 1.04
N TYR A 271 11.27 16.96 0.99
CA TYR A 271 12.61 17.39 0.59
C TYR A 271 13.56 17.55 1.79
N ASN A 272 13.39 18.58 2.63
CA ASN A 272 14.20 18.74 3.86
C ASN A 272 13.45 18.37 5.13
N SER A 273 12.12 18.42 5.09
CA SER A 273 11.26 18.13 6.23
C SER A 273 11.42 16.67 6.65
N PRO A 274 11.33 16.37 7.96
CA PRO A 274 11.55 15.02 8.46
C PRO A 274 10.51 14.01 7.97
N ASN A 275 9.31 14.46 7.57
CA ASN A 275 8.26 13.62 7.03
C ASN A 275 7.20 14.43 6.27
N ILE A 276 6.29 13.72 5.58
CA ILE A 276 5.18 14.29 4.82
C ILE A 276 4.19 15.04 5.73
N GLY A 277 4.05 14.63 6.99
CA GLY A 277 3.14 15.23 7.97
C GLY A 277 3.49 16.66 8.37
N CYS A 278 4.71 17.12 8.06
CA CYS A 278 5.13 18.50 8.30
C CYS A 278 4.47 19.51 7.37
N PHE A 279 3.90 19.06 6.25
CA PHE A 279 3.23 19.92 5.28
C PHE A 279 1.74 20.03 5.60
N PRO A 280 1.20 21.24 5.87
CA PRO A 280 -0.22 21.42 6.12
C PRO A 280 -1.05 21.27 4.84
N ASN A 281 -2.24 20.69 4.98
CA ASN A 281 -3.24 20.51 3.93
C ASN A 281 -2.68 19.94 2.60
N PRO A 282 -1.86 18.87 2.62
CA PRO A 282 -1.38 18.28 1.38
C PRO A 282 -2.55 17.59 0.69
N SER A 283 -2.65 17.80 -0.62
CA SER A 283 -3.73 17.26 -1.43
C SER A 283 -3.26 17.01 -2.84
N PHE A 284 -3.87 16.07 -3.54
CA PHE A 284 -3.55 15.83 -4.93
C PHE A 284 -4.79 15.44 -5.72
N LYS A 285 -4.73 15.68 -7.04
CA LYS A 285 -5.62 15.08 -8.02
C LYS A 285 -4.83 14.25 -9.01
N MET A 286 -5.39 13.13 -9.43
CA MET A 286 -4.87 12.36 -10.55
C MET A 286 -6.02 12.11 -11.50
N TYR A 287 -5.98 12.64 -12.71
CA TYR A 287 -7.12 12.64 -13.63
C TYR A 287 -6.67 12.54 -15.09
N ASP A 288 -7.57 12.11 -15.97
CA ASP A 288 -7.37 12.25 -17.42
C ASP A 288 -7.78 13.68 -17.80
N PRO A 289 -6.94 14.47 -18.50
CA PRO A 289 -7.31 15.80 -18.98
C PRO A 289 -8.64 15.86 -19.75
N SER A 290 -9.07 14.77 -20.40
CA SER A 290 -10.38 14.74 -21.08
C SER A 290 -11.57 14.62 -20.12
N ASP A 291 -11.34 14.16 -18.89
CA ASP A 291 -12.35 14.01 -17.84
C ASP A 291 -11.77 14.41 -16.45
N PRO A 292 -11.54 15.72 -16.23
CA PRO A 292 -10.78 16.21 -15.07
C PRO A 292 -11.50 16.09 -13.73
N ASP A 293 -12.80 15.78 -13.75
CA ASP A 293 -13.61 15.62 -12.54
C ASP A 293 -13.50 14.20 -11.97
N VAL A 294 -13.01 13.24 -12.76
CA VAL A 294 -12.81 11.85 -12.32
C VAL A 294 -11.43 11.68 -11.70
N GLN A 295 -11.41 11.45 -10.38
CA GLN A 295 -10.20 11.06 -9.66
C GLN A 295 -9.84 9.60 -9.96
N LEU A 296 -8.71 9.41 -10.63
CA LEU A 296 -8.19 8.10 -11.03
C LEU A 296 -7.38 7.39 -9.95
N CYS A 297 -6.79 8.14 -9.01
CA CYS A 297 -6.08 7.58 -7.86
C CYS A 297 -6.57 8.20 -6.55
N SER A 298 -7.07 7.37 -5.64
CA SER A 298 -7.45 7.78 -4.29
C SER A 298 -6.40 7.29 -3.30
N TYR A 299 -5.81 8.22 -2.56
CA TYR A 299 -4.89 7.91 -1.46
C TYR A 299 -5.07 8.95 -0.36
N THR A 300 -5.06 8.52 0.91
CA THR A 300 -5.12 9.44 2.05
C THR A 300 -3.70 9.82 2.46
N ILE A 301 -3.22 11.00 2.04
CA ILE A 301 -1.84 11.46 2.30
C ILE A 301 -1.48 11.40 3.79
N GLN A 302 -2.44 11.67 4.68
CA GLN A 302 -2.25 11.63 6.13
C GLN A 302 -1.83 10.24 6.64
N SER A 303 -2.13 9.17 5.92
CA SER A 303 -1.67 7.82 6.29
C SER A 303 -0.15 7.63 6.11
N ALA A 304 0.52 8.54 5.41
CA ALA A 304 1.98 8.61 5.31
C ALA A 304 2.60 9.77 6.11
N ALA A 305 1.85 10.40 7.03
CA ALA A 305 2.30 11.59 7.75
C ALA A 305 3.64 11.40 8.47
N ASP A 306 3.90 10.22 9.05
CA ASP A 306 5.14 9.95 9.78
C ASP A 306 6.28 9.42 8.88
N SER A 307 6.05 9.29 7.56
CA SER A 307 7.01 8.76 6.60
C SER A 307 7.68 9.88 5.79
N GLN A 308 8.90 9.64 5.32
CA GLN A 308 9.60 10.54 4.41
C GLN A 308 9.06 10.46 2.98
N ALA A 309 8.65 9.26 2.56
CA ALA A 309 8.05 9.04 1.25
C ALA A 309 6.94 7.99 1.28
N VAL A 310 6.09 8.04 0.26
CA VAL A 310 5.12 7.01 -0.08
C VAL A 310 5.04 6.82 -1.59
N ILE A 311 5.09 5.57 -2.03
CA ILE A 311 4.72 5.18 -3.39
C ILE A 311 3.20 5.07 -3.40
N MET A 312 2.53 6.01 -4.04
CA MET A 312 1.07 6.14 -3.96
C MET A 312 0.37 5.13 -4.86
N CYS A 313 0.76 5.08 -6.12
CA CYS A 313 0.16 4.20 -7.11
C CYS A 313 1.15 3.86 -8.22
N VAL A 314 0.77 2.87 -9.02
CA VAL A 314 1.42 2.54 -10.29
C VAL A 314 0.40 2.57 -11.42
N VAL A 315 0.80 3.17 -12.53
CA VAL A 315 0.12 3.07 -13.82
C VAL A 315 0.85 2.01 -14.63
N GLU A 316 0.21 0.89 -14.92
CA GLU A 316 0.82 -0.29 -15.54
C GLU A 316 0.14 -0.61 -16.88
N ARG A 317 0.97 -0.86 -17.90
CA ARG A 317 0.50 -1.26 -19.22
C ARG A 317 -0.08 -2.68 -19.16
N ASN A 318 -1.27 -2.87 -19.70
CA ASN A 318 -1.87 -4.19 -19.86
C ASN A 318 -1.27 -4.87 -21.09
N GLU A 319 -0.22 -5.65 -20.89
CA GLU A 319 0.49 -6.36 -21.96
C GLU A 319 -0.37 -7.43 -22.67
N LYS A 320 -1.46 -7.89 -22.03
CA LYS A 320 -2.39 -8.86 -22.62
C LYS A 320 -3.43 -8.22 -23.56
N ASP A 321 -3.53 -6.90 -23.55
CA ASP A 321 -4.43 -6.16 -24.43
C ASP A 321 -3.66 -5.74 -25.69
N GLU A 322 -4.09 -6.20 -26.86
CA GLU A 322 -3.50 -5.83 -28.15
C GLU A 322 -3.50 -4.31 -28.38
N LYS A 323 -4.37 -3.56 -27.70
CA LYS A 323 -4.41 -2.09 -27.73
C LYS A 323 -3.45 -1.42 -26.75
N GLY A 324 -2.83 -2.17 -25.83
CA GLY A 324 -1.85 -1.65 -24.87
C GLY A 324 -2.43 -0.70 -23.82
N ASN A 325 -3.68 -0.91 -23.39
CA ASN A 325 -4.39 -0.08 -22.42
C ASN A 325 -3.66 -0.03 -21.06
N TRP A 326 -3.85 1.06 -20.30
CA TRP A 326 -3.16 1.29 -19.02
C TRP A 326 -4.07 1.14 -17.82
N ASN A 327 -3.66 0.40 -16.78
CA ASN A 327 -4.41 0.27 -15.53
C ASN A 327 -3.75 1.08 -14.41
N ILE A 328 -4.54 1.54 -13.44
CA ILE A 328 -4.02 2.24 -12.25
C ILE A 328 -4.31 1.42 -10.99
N PHE A 329 -3.25 1.09 -10.27
CA PHE A 329 -3.30 0.32 -9.03
C PHE A 329 -2.82 1.15 -7.84
N GLU A 330 -3.55 1.07 -6.73
CA GLU A 330 -3.11 1.64 -5.47
C GLU A 330 -1.90 0.85 -4.92
N ILE A 331 -0.88 1.57 -4.45
CA ILE A 331 0.28 0.98 -3.78
C ILE A 331 0.26 1.33 -2.30
N GLY A 332 0.28 2.62 -1.94
CA GLY A 332 0.28 3.09 -0.55
C GLY A 332 1.45 2.57 0.30
N ARG A 333 2.62 2.32 -0.27
CA ARG A 333 3.79 1.74 0.42
C ARG A 333 4.74 2.83 0.88
N LEU A 334 5.01 2.86 2.18
CA LEU A 334 5.93 3.82 2.79
C LEU A 334 7.40 3.48 2.44
N SER A 335 8.25 4.50 2.41
CA SER A 335 9.69 4.36 2.18
C SER A 335 10.47 5.36 3.02
N ASP A 336 11.66 4.93 3.45
CA ASP A 336 12.63 5.75 4.18
C ASP A 336 13.46 6.66 3.23
N GLY A 337 13.17 6.66 1.93
CA GLY A 337 13.77 7.56 0.97
C GLY A 337 13.08 8.92 0.94
N ASN A 338 13.65 9.86 0.19
CA ASN A 338 13.08 11.21 0.04
C ASN A 338 13.51 11.86 -1.29
N ALA A 339 13.08 13.09 -1.55
CA ALA A 339 13.36 13.79 -2.81
C ALA A 339 14.87 14.12 -3.03
N LYS A 340 15.69 14.00 -1.99
CA LYS A 340 17.16 14.16 -2.05
C LYS A 340 17.88 12.84 -2.22
N TYR A 341 17.24 11.73 -1.86
CA TYR A 341 17.84 10.40 -1.83
C TYR A 341 16.81 9.33 -2.22
N TYR A 342 16.75 9.04 -3.51
CA TYR A 342 15.77 8.13 -4.11
C TYR A 342 16.11 6.64 -3.98
N GLN A 343 17.34 6.28 -3.60
CA GLN A 343 17.74 4.87 -3.56
C GLN A 343 16.79 3.99 -2.73
N PRO A 344 16.38 4.38 -1.50
CA PRO A 344 15.44 3.56 -0.72
C PRO A 344 14.04 3.50 -1.35
N ILE A 345 13.62 4.51 -2.09
CA ILE A 345 12.35 4.49 -2.86
C ILE A 345 12.46 3.45 -3.97
N MET A 346 13.59 3.41 -4.70
CA MET A 346 13.84 2.41 -5.74
C MET A 346 13.88 0.99 -5.17
N GLU A 347 14.53 0.79 -4.03
CA GLU A 347 14.55 -0.49 -3.31
C GLU A 347 13.14 -0.90 -2.86
N THR A 348 12.35 0.04 -2.33
CA THR A 348 10.94 -0.20 -2.00
C THR A 348 10.14 -0.63 -3.23
N ILE A 349 10.32 0.03 -4.38
CA ILE A 349 9.65 -0.33 -5.64
C ILE A 349 10.04 -1.74 -6.10
N SER A 350 11.34 -2.08 -6.08
CA SER A 350 11.81 -3.42 -6.44
C SER A 350 11.12 -4.49 -5.60
N ASN A 351 11.01 -4.27 -4.29
CA ASN A 351 10.36 -5.18 -3.35
C ASN A 351 8.82 -5.28 -3.51
N ILE A 352 8.18 -4.41 -4.29
CA ILE A 352 6.77 -4.57 -4.66
C ILE A 352 6.64 -5.65 -5.75
N ASN A 353 7.62 -5.72 -6.65
CA ASN A 353 7.60 -6.55 -7.85
C ASN A 353 8.15 -7.97 -7.64
N GLU A 354 8.64 -8.31 -6.45
CA GLU A 354 9.21 -9.64 -6.13
C GLU A 354 8.17 -10.73 -5.80
N PHE A 355 6.87 -10.38 -5.73
CA PHE A 355 5.75 -11.29 -5.46
C PHE A 355 4.78 -11.30 -6.63
#